data_AF-A0A9N9T0U5-F1
#
_entry.id   AF-A0A9N9T0U5-F1
#
_cell.length_a   1.000
_cell.length_b   1.000
_cell.length_c   1.000
_cell.angle_alpha   90.00
_cell.angle_beta   90.00
_cell.angle_gamma   90.00
#
_symmetry.space_group_name_H-M   'P 1'
#
loop_
_entity.id
_entity.type
_entity.pdbx_description
1 polymer ?
#
loop_
_entity_poly.entity_id
_entity_poly.type
_entity_poly.pdbx_seq_one_letter_code
_entity_poly.pdbx_strand_id
1 'polypeptide(L)'
;MKSFVFVALFALIGLVQPVYVPGKDKSLEVSVEFPLECQACEEFAKLVGELIEKELPKETVEKEAEKLCDILPSSLKKFCHDHLLTVVDTIYDEIINNVSPKGVCELLDFC
;
A
#
# COMPACT_ATOMS: atom_id res chain seq x y z
N MET A 1 27.39 21.68 -17.51
CA MET A 1 26.61 22.78 -18.13
C MET A 1 25.71 22.34 -19.30
N LYS A 2 25.67 21.06 -19.70
CA LYS A 2 24.70 20.53 -20.69
C LYS A 2 23.52 19.73 -20.08
N SER A 3 23.61 19.30 -18.81
CA SER A 3 22.55 18.50 -18.16
C SER A 3 21.39 19.32 -17.57
N PHE A 4 21.59 20.61 -17.29
CA PHE A 4 20.55 21.44 -16.67
C PHE A 4 19.44 21.89 -17.65
N VAL A 5 19.74 21.96 -18.95
CA VAL A 5 18.77 22.43 -19.96
C VAL A 5 17.68 21.39 -20.23
N PHE A 6 17.99 20.10 -20.07
CA PHE A 6 17.01 19.02 -20.30
C PHE A 6 15.95 18.96 -19.19
N VAL A 7 16.30 19.25 -17.94
CA VAL A 7 15.38 19.18 -16.79
C VAL A 7 14.23 20.19 -16.92
N ALA A 8 14.50 21.38 -17.47
CA ALA A 8 13.49 22.44 -17.59
C ALA A 8 12.43 22.16 -18.69
N LEU A 9 12.79 21.41 -19.74
CA LEU A 9 11.88 21.13 -20.86
C LEU A 9 10.82 20.06 -20.53
N PHE A 10 11.10 19.16 -19.59
CA PHE A 10 10.16 18.12 -19.17
C PHE A 10 9.10 18.61 -18.18
N ALA A 11 9.25 19.81 -17.60
CA ALA A 11 8.32 20.34 -16.60
C ALA A 11 6.93 20.76 -17.15
N LEU A 12 6.76 20.85 -18.48
CA LEU A 12 5.50 21.30 -19.09
C LEU A 12 4.57 20.16 -19.54
N ILE A 13 5.08 18.93 -19.59
CA ILE A 13 4.31 17.77 -20.00
C ILE A 13 4.24 16.89 -18.77
N GLY A 14 3.17 17.03 -17.96
CA GLY A 14 2.99 16.35 -16.67
C GLY A 14 3.13 14.81 -16.72
N LEU A 15 4.37 14.34 -16.89
CA LEU A 15 4.79 12.96 -16.97
C LEU A 15 5.90 12.82 -15.93
N VAL A 16 5.48 12.26 -14.80
CA VAL A 16 6.23 11.37 -13.90
C VAL A 16 7.76 11.52 -13.99
N GLN A 17 8.36 12.09 -12.95
CA GLN A 17 9.81 12.25 -12.87
C GLN A 17 10.52 10.90 -12.66
N PRO A 18 11.73 10.71 -13.23
CA PRO A 18 12.52 9.50 -13.02
C PRO A 18 13.18 9.54 -11.63
N VAL A 19 12.99 8.47 -10.85
CA VAL A 19 13.64 8.27 -9.54
C VAL A 19 14.97 7.53 -9.71
N TYR A 20 16.06 8.13 -9.23
CA TYR A 20 17.39 7.51 -9.10
C TYR A 20 17.81 7.54 -7.63
N VAL A 21 18.06 6.36 -7.01
CA VAL A 21 18.42 6.25 -5.58
C VAL A 21 19.70 5.42 -5.38
N PRO A 22 20.78 6.05 -4.89
CA PRO A 22 21.82 5.34 -4.17
C PRO A 22 22.05 5.94 -2.76
N GLY A 23 22.04 5.07 -1.73
CA GLY A 23 22.55 5.34 -0.38
C GLY A 23 21.58 6.03 0.60
N LYS A 24 21.31 5.37 1.74
CA LYS A 24 20.86 6.02 2.99
C LYS A 24 21.87 7.14 3.29
N ASP A 25 21.51 8.38 3.66
CA ASP A 25 20.76 8.80 4.85
C ASP A 25 20.13 10.21 4.62
N LYS A 26 18.98 10.46 5.26
CA LYS A 26 18.38 11.79 5.56
C LYS A 26 17.60 12.54 4.43
N SER A 27 16.29 12.61 4.65
CA SER A 27 15.24 13.45 4.05
C SER A 27 15.14 13.52 2.52
N LEU A 28 14.27 12.68 1.98
CA LEU A 28 13.64 12.87 0.68
C LEU A 28 12.13 13.02 0.92
N GLU A 29 11.59 14.22 0.70
CA GLU A 29 10.15 14.40 0.59
C GLU A 29 9.75 13.98 -0.83
N VAL A 30 9.51 12.69 -1.02
CA VAL A 30 8.74 12.21 -2.17
C VAL A 30 7.32 11.99 -1.68
N SER A 31 6.36 12.67 -2.29
CA SER A 31 4.94 12.32 -2.18
C SER A 31 4.70 11.01 -2.95
N VAL A 32 5.14 9.90 -2.37
CA VAL A 32 4.80 8.52 -2.77
C VAL A 32 3.73 8.04 -1.79
N GLU A 33 2.59 8.75 -1.71
CA GLU A 33 1.44 8.21 -0.99
C GLU A 33 0.90 7.03 -1.80
N PHE A 34 0.48 7.28 -3.04
CA PHE A 34 -0.22 6.28 -3.85
C PHE A 34 0.54 4.94 -4.07
N PRO A 35 1.83 4.92 -4.47
CA PRO A 35 2.52 3.64 -4.67
C PRO A 35 2.80 2.88 -3.37
N LEU A 36 2.95 3.59 -2.25
CA LEU A 36 3.22 2.98 -0.96
C LEU A 36 1.92 2.46 -0.31
N GLU A 37 0.83 3.20 -0.47
CA GLU A 37 -0.53 2.83 -0.04
C GLU A 37 -1.02 1.61 -0.81
N CYS A 38 -0.84 1.61 -2.13
CA CYS A 38 -1.16 0.47 -2.99
C CYS A 38 -0.40 -0.78 -2.54
N GLN A 39 0.92 -0.66 -2.35
CA GLN A 39 1.73 -1.78 -1.88
C GLN A 39 1.32 -2.25 -0.48
N ALA A 40 1.06 -1.34 0.44
CA ALA A 40 0.63 -1.69 1.80
C ALA A 40 -0.72 -2.41 1.80
N CYS A 41 -1.69 -1.92 1.02
CA CYS A 41 -2.97 -2.57 0.85
C CYS A 41 -2.81 -3.96 0.22
N GLU A 42 -2.03 -4.10 -0.86
CA GLU A 42 -1.84 -5.37 -1.54
C GLU A 42 -1.24 -6.43 -0.61
N GLU A 43 -0.22 -6.08 0.18
CA GLU A 43 0.38 -7.01 1.14
C GLU A 43 -0.59 -7.38 2.26
N PHE A 44 -1.37 -6.42 2.75
CA PHE A 44 -2.41 -6.66 3.75
C PHE A 44 -3.52 -7.58 3.21
N ALA A 45 -3.99 -7.35 1.99
CA ALA A 45 -5.00 -8.18 1.33
C ALA A 45 -4.50 -9.60 1.02
N LYS A 46 -3.23 -9.77 0.65
CA LYS A 46 -2.59 -11.10 0.53
C LYS A 46 -2.64 -11.85 1.84
N LEU A 47 -2.25 -11.20 2.94
CA LEU A 47 -2.27 -11.80 4.28
C LEU A 47 -3.69 -12.21 4.69
N VAL A 48 -4.69 -11.37 4.44
CA VAL A 48 -6.11 -11.73 4.64
C VAL A 48 -6.46 -12.98 3.83
N GLY A 49 -6.05 -13.05 2.56
CA GLY A 49 -6.22 -14.24 1.72
C GLY A 49 -5.57 -15.51 2.28
N GLU A 50 -4.33 -15.43 2.77
CA GLU A 50 -3.64 -16.56 3.40
C GLU A 50 -4.37 -17.07 4.67
N LEU A 51 -5.03 -16.19 5.40
CA LEU A 51 -5.82 -16.56 6.57
C LEU A 51 -7.15 -17.20 6.17
N ILE A 52 -7.77 -16.74 5.08
CA ILE A 52 -8.96 -17.36 4.48
C ILE A 52 -8.64 -18.76 3.97
N GLU A 53 -7.52 -18.96 3.29
CA GLU A 53 -7.06 -20.29 2.83
C GLU A 53 -6.85 -21.29 3.97
N LYS A 54 -6.59 -20.79 5.19
CA LYS A 54 -6.49 -21.59 6.42
C LYS A 54 -7.84 -21.84 7.10
N GLU A 55 -8.94 -21.50 6.42
CA GLU A 55 -10.32 -21.64 6.91
C GLU A 55 -10.55 -20.93 8.26
N LEU A 56 -9.83 -19.83 8.51
CA LEU A 56 -10.01 -19.06 9.72
C LEU A 56 -11.34 -18.27 9.67
N PRO A 57 -12.09 -18.24 10.78
CA PRO A 57 -13.30 -17.42 10.85
C PRO A 57 -12.93 -15.94 10.80
N LYS A 58 -13.84 -15.11 10.27
CA LYS A 58 -13.65 -13.67 10.06
C LYS A 58 -13.12 -12.93 11.30
N GLU A 59 -13.67 -13.21 12.48
CA GLU A 59 -13.20 -12.62 13.75
C GLU A 59 -11.71 -12.94 14.05
N THR A 60 -11.24 -14.13 13.67
CA THR A 60 -9.81 -14.47 13.82
C THR A 60 -8.97 -13.71 12.80
N VAL A 61 -9.47 -13.54 11.58
CA VAL A 61 -8.77 -12.74 10.55
C VAL A 61 -8.61 -11.30 11.00
N GLU A 62 -9.66 -10.67 11.53
CA GLU A 62 -9.61 -9.31 12.09
C GLU A 62 -8.54 -9.17 13.18
N LYS A 63 -8.47 -10.13 14.11
CA LYS A 63 -7.46 -10.13 15.19
C LYS A 63 -6.04 -10.32 14.68
N GLU A 64 -5.83 -11.18 13.68
CA GLU A 64 -4.50 -11.36 13.07
C GLU A 64 -4.09 -10.13 12.25
N ALA A 65 -5.04 -9.49 11.57
CA ALA A 65 -4.83 -8.22 10.88
C ALA A 65 -4.45 -7.09 11.86
N GLU A 66 -5.11 -7.00 13.02
CA GLU A 66 -4.77 -6.01 14.06
C GLU A 66 -3.32 -6.20 14.56
N LYS A 67 -2.93 -7.45 14.86
CA LYS A 67 -1.55 -7.79 15.25
C LYS A 67 -0.55 -7.42 14.17
N LEU A 68 -0.90 -7.63 12.91
CA LEU A 68 -0.05 -7.23 11.79
C LEU A 68 0.16 -5.72 11.77
N CYS A 69 -0.91 -4.93 11.89
CA CYS A 69 -0.77 -3.47 11.94
C CYS A 69 0.07 -3.02 13.14
N ASP A 70 0.01 -3.75 14.26
CA ASP A 70 0.76 -3.42 15.47
C ASP A 70 2.27 -3.59 15.38
N ILE A 71 2.76 -4.52 14.54
CA ILE A 71 4.19 -4.76 14.34
C ILE A 71 4.82 -3.83 13.30
N LEU A 72 4.01 -3.08 12.54
CA LEU A 72 4.51 -2.17 11.52
C LEU A 72 5.23 -0.96 12.15
N PRO A 73 6.22 -0.38 11.43
CA PRO A 73 6.89 0.83 11.88
C PRO A 73 5.96 2.05 11.80
N SER A 74 6.19 3.03 12.67
CA SER A 74 5.34 4.19 12.99
C SER A 74 4.32 4.65 11.94
N SER A 75 4.77 5.14 10.77
CA SER A 75 3.87 5.71 9.75
C SER A 75 2.97 4.64 9.10
N LEU A 76 3.52 3.46 8.82
CA LEU A 76 2.77 2.33 8.28
C LEU A 76 1.80 1.75 9.31
N LYS A 77 2.18 1.73 10.60
CA LYS A 77 1.27 1.36 11.68
C LYS A 77 0.04 2.26 11.70
N LYS A 78 0.25 3.58 11.69
CA LYS A 78 -0.86 4.54 11.66
C LYS A 78 -1.73 4.35 10.40
N PHE A 79 -1.12 4.22 9.23
CA PHE A 79 -1.86 3.99 7.99
C PHE A 79 -2.69 2.70 8.04
N CYS A 80 -2.10 1.59 8.49
CA CYS A 80 -2.76 0.29 8.61
C CYS A 80 -3.96 0.36 9.56
N HIS A 81 -3.80 1.01 10.72
CA HIS A 81 -4.88 1.20 11.69
C HIS A 81 -5.99 2.13 11.19
N ASP A 82 -5.61 3.27 10.60
CA ASP A 82 -6.58 4.31 10.21
C ASP A 82 -7.32 3.98 8.90
N HIS A 83 -6.73 3.17 8.03
CA HIS A 83 -7.26 2.91 6.69
C HIS A 83 -7.52 1.43 6.43
N LEU A 84 -6.53 0.55 6.60
CA LEU A 84 -6.66 -0.87 6.22
C LEU A 84 -7.51 -1.71 7.19
N LEU A 85 -7.35 -1.54 8.50
CA LEU A 85 -8.18 -2.26 9.49
C LEU A 85 -9.64 -1.87 9.39
N THR A 86 -9.94 -0.61 9.06
CA THR A 86 -11.32 -0.13 8.96
C THR A 86 -12.11 -0.79 7.82
N VAL A 87 -11.40 -1.37 6.84
CA VAL A 87 -11.96 -2.02 5.66
C VAL A 87 -11.60 -3.51 5.58
N VAL A 88 -11.01 -4.10 6.62
CA VAL A 88 -10.59 -5.53 6.63
C VAL A 88 -11.75 -6.47 6.34
N ASP A 89 -12.95 -6.12 6.80
CA ASP A 89 -14.18 -6.86 6.52
C ASP A 89 -14.53 -6.88 5.05
N THR A 90 -14.38 -5.74 4.37
CA THR A 90 -14.60 -5.63 2.93
C THR A 90 -13.52 -6.41 2.17
N ILE A 91 -12.26 -6.29 2.59
CA ILE A 91 -11.16 -7.06 2.00
C ILE A 91 -11.44 -8.57 2.12
N TYR A 92 -11.87 -9.04 3.28
CA TYR A 92 -12.23 -10.45 3.49
C TYR A 92 -13.35 -10.91 2.54
N ASP A 93 -14.44 -10.15 2.48
CA ASP A 93 -15.61 -10.49 1.67
C ASP A 93 -15.28 -10.51 0.16
N GLU A 94 -14.48 -9.55 -0.32
CA GLU A 94 -14.06 -9.48 -1.72
C GLU A 94 -13.07 -10.60 -2.10
N ILE A 95 -12.15 -10.96 -1.20
CA ILE A 95 -11.24 -12.07 -1.44
C ILE A 95 -12.01 -13.40 -1.54
N ILE A 96 -13.04 -13.61 -0.70
CA ILE A 96 -13.96 -14.76 -0.82
C ILE A 96 -14.69 -14.76 -2.18
N ASN A 97 -15.01 -13.58 -2.70
CA ASN A 97 -15.60 -13.42 -4.02
C ASN A 97 -14.59 -13.57 -5.18
N ASN A 98 -13.37 -14.04 -4.91
CA ASN A 98 -12.28 -14.25 -5.87
C ASN A 98 -11.75 -12.95 -6.50
N VAL A 99 -11.92 -11.82 -5.84
CA VAL A 99 -11.21 -10.58 -6.22
C VAL A 99 -9.74 -10.73 -5.82
N SER A 100 -8.83 -10.33 -6.70
CA SER A 100 -7.40 -10.39 -6.39
C SER A 100 -6.98 -9.33 -5.36
N PRO A 101 -5.89 -9.54 -4.59
CA PRO A 101 -5.38 -8.53 -3.64
C PRO A 101 -5.17 -7.15 -4.26
N LYS A 102 -4.69 -7.09 -5.51
CA LYS A 102 -4.56 -5.81 -6.22
C LYS A 102 -5.93 -5.23 -6.60
N GLY A 103 -6.83 -6.06 -7.11
CA GLY A 103 -8.16 -5.61 -7.53
C GLY A 103 -9.00 -5.05 -6.38
N VAL A 104 -8.88 -5.62 -5.18
CA VAL A 104 -9.58 -5.06 -4.01
C VAL A 104 -8.97 -3.72 -3.57
N CYS A 105 -7.65 -3.56 -3.71
CA CYS A 105 -6.99 -2.29 -3.42
C CYS A 105 -7.32 -1.20 -4.46
N GLU A 106 -7.51 -1.57 -5.73
CA GLU A 106 -8.05 -0.69 -6.78
C GLU A 106 -9.51 -0.30 -6.48
N LEU A 107 -10.32 -1.23 -5.95
CA LEU A 107 -11.72 -0.95 -5.57
C LEU A 107 -11.83 0.02 -4.38
N LEU A 108 -10.86 -0.02 -3.48
CA LEU A 108 -10.80 0.78 -2.25
C LEU A 108 -10.01 2.09 -2.43
N ASP A 109 -9.62 2.43 -3.66
CA ASP A 109 -8.83 3.63 -4.03
C ASP A 109 -7.46 3.73 -3.31
N PHE A 110 -6.88 2.60 -2.90
CA PHE A 110 -5.48 2.52 -2.46
C PHE A 110 -4.52 2.30 -3.63
N CYS A 111 -5.05 1.77 -4.74
CA CYS A 111 -4.48 1.68 -6.07
C CYS A 111 -5.52 2.26 -7.06
#